data_AF-A0A1E4SS20-F1
#
_entry.id   AF-A0A1E4SS20-F1
#
_cell.length_a   1.000
_cell.length_b   1.000
_cell.length_c   1.000
_cell.angle_alpha   90.00
_cell.angle_beta   90.00
_cell.angle_gamma   90.00
#
_symmetry.space_group_name_H-M   'P 1'
#
loop_
_entity.id
_entity.type
_entity.pdbx_description
1 polymer ?
#
loop_
_entity_poly.entity_id
_entity_poly.type
_entity_poly.pdbx_seq_one_letter_code
_entity_poly.pdbx_strand_id
1 'polypeptide(L)'
;MADYASQTVAQLKEVLKSKGLSTDGKKADLVARLTEADANGDELLAVEGETVAEPVAAEAAAPEQTSEAQPAEAVAPAAVADSESTLTVIQPAEEAAKEEPKEEPPKVLTPEERKQLAVDLLQKKVLRAEKFGDEAAAEAAKKDLTRVEKFGVELGTALAREIGLVDRGLNDSKRKFNKNNKFKIFKGKRRH
;
A
#
# COMPACT_ATOMS: atom_id res chain seq x y z
N MET A 1 -2.70 -27.23 -25.81
CA MET A 1 -2.07 -26.30 -24.86
C MET A 1 -3.18 -25.59 -24.10
N ALA A 2 -3.18 -25.64 -22.76
CA ALA A 2 -4.17 -24.90 -21.96
C ALA A 2 -3.79 -23.41 -21.90
N ASP A 3 -4.77 -22.51 -22.06
CA ASP A 3 -4.54 -21.06 -22.02
C ASP A 3 -4.48 -20.53 -20.58
N TYR A 4 -3.33 -20.72 -19.95
CA TYR A 4 -3.04 -20.29 -18.57
C TYR A 4 -3.04 -18.76 -18.39
N ALA A 5 -2.91 -17.97 -19.46
CA ALA A 5 -2.92 -16.51 -19.38
C ALA A 5 -4.25 -15.94 -18.85
N SER A 6 -5.36 -16.63 -19.13
CA SER A 6 -6.72 -16.26 -18.72
C SER A 6 -7.00 -16.50 -17.23
N GLN A 7 -6.21 -17.36 -16.57
CA GLN A 7 -6.43 -17.74 -15.17
C GLN A 7 -5.88 -16.71 -14.20
N THR A 8 -6.45 -16.67 -12.99
CA THR A 8 -5.94 -15.84 -11.90
C THR A 8 -4.69 -16.46 -11.27
N VAL A 9 -3.90 -15.65 -10.55
CA VAL A 9 -2.70 -16.15 -9.85
C VAL A 9 -3.05 -17.26 -8.84
N ALA A 10 -4.21 -17.17 -8.18
CA ALA A 10 -4.66 -18.21 -7.25
C ALA A 10 -4.85 -19.56 -7.97
N GLN A 11 -5.59 -19.56 -9.08
CA GLN A 11 -5.83 -20.75 -9.90
C GLN A 11 -4.53 -21.33 -10.46
N LEU A 12 -3.62 -20.49 -10.97
CA LEU A 12 -2.32 -20.94 -11.47
C LEU A 12 -1.49 -21.62 -10.37
N LYS A 13 -1.51 -21.09 -9.15
CA LYS A 13 -0.81 -21.71 -8.01
C LYS A 13 -1.45 -23.02 -7.60
N GLU A 14 -2.77 -23.16 -7.67
CA GLU A 14 -3.45 -24.43 -7.41
C GLU A 14 -3.02 -25.50 -8.42
N VAL A 15 -3.01 -25.17 -9.72
CA VAL A 15 -2.56 -26.10 -10.77
C VAL A 15 -1.08 -26.47 -10.58
N LEU A 16 -0.21 -25.51 -10.25
CA LEU A 16 1.20 -25.77 -9.96
C LEU A 16 1.38 -26.69 -8.75
N LYS A 17 0.61 -26.52 -7.68
CA LYS A 17 0.62 -27.42 -6.50
C LYS A 17 0.21 -28.83 -6.89
N SER A 18 -0.87 -28.97 -7.66
CA SER A 18 -1.33 -30.29 -8.14
C SER A 18 -0.29 -30.99 -9.01
N LYS A 19 0.54 -30.23 -9.74
CA LYS A 19 1.65 -30.74 -10.55
C LYS A 19 2.98 -30.86 -9.78
N GLY A 20 3.03 -30.53 -8.48
CA GLY A 20 4.25 -30.58 -7.68
C GLY A 20 5.32 -29.54 -8.08
N LEU A 21 4.94 -28.47 -8.77
CA LEU A 21 5.84 -27.42 -9.25
C LEU A 21 5.88 -26.21 -8.31
N SER A 22 6.97 -25.43 -8.35
CA SER A 22 7.11 -24.22 -7.52
C SER A 22 6.04 -23.17 -7.83
N THR A 23 5.44 -22.61 -6.77
CA THR A 23 4.38 -21.58 -6.82
C THR A 23 4.88 -20.14 -6.63
N ASP A 24 6.19 -19.94 -6.58
CA ASP A 24 6.81 -18.64 -6.33
C ASP A 24 7.00 -17.86 -7.64
N GLY A 25 7.04 -16.53 -7.56
CA GLY A 25 7.23 -15.65 -8.73
C GLY A 25 5.97 -14.91 -9.21
N LYS A 26 6.12 -14.17 -10.31
CA LYS A 26 5.06 -13.35 -10.91
C LYS A 26 4.12 -14.21 -11.75
N LYS A 27 2.94 -13.69 -12.10
CA LYS A 27 1.94 -14.41 -12.93
C LYS A 27 2.55 -14.98 -14.22
N ALA A 28 3.42 -14.22 -14.89
CA ALA A 28 4.10 -14.66 -16.10
C ALA A 28 4.98 -15.91 -15.86
N ASP A 29 5.72 -15.94 -14.75
CA ASP A 29 6.60 -17.06 -14.41
C ASP A 29 5.79 -18.33 -14.09
N LEU A 30 4.63 -18.16 -13.43
CA LEU A 30 3.71 -19.27 -13.14
C LEU A 30 3.13 -19.87 -14.43
N VAL A 31 2.73 -19.00 -15.37
CA VAL A 31 2.23 -19.40 -16.69
C VAL A 31 3.33 -20.13 -17.46
N ALA A 32 4.54 -19.55 -17.53
CA ALA A 32 5.68 -20.14 -18.24
C ALA A 32 6.00 -21.54 -17.73
N ARG A 33 6.07 -21.75 -16.40
CA ARG A 33 6.29 -23.07 -15.82
C ARG A 33 5.20 -24.08 -16.16
N LEU A 34 3.93 -23.67 -16.14
CA LEU A 34 2.83 -24.56 -16.52
C LEU A 34 2.87 -24.91 -18.01
N THR A 35 3.21 -23.95 -18.87
CA THR A 35 3.36 -24.19 -20.30
C THR A 35 4.57 -25.08 -20.61
N GLU A 36 5.68 -24.89 -19.91
CA GLU A 36 6.87 -25.74 -20.05
C GLU A 36 6.59 -27.16 -19.52
N ALA A 37 5.93 -27.28 -18.37
CA ALA A 37 5.55 -28.58 -17.82
C ALA A 37 4.56 -29.33 -18.70
N ASP A 38 3.65 -28.64 -19.40
CA ASP A 38 2.78 -29.27 -20.39
C ASP A 38 3.50 -29.60 -21.69
N ALA A 39 4.42 -28.74 -22.14
CA ALA A 39 5.23 -29.00 -23.33
C ALA A 39 6.20 -30.18 -23.12
N ASN A 40 6.74 -30.31 -21.90
CA ASN A 40 7.65 -31.38 -21.51
C ASN A 40 6.90 -32.61 -20.92
N GLY A 41 5.61 -32.47 -20.63
CA GLY A 41 4.78 -33.46 -19.93
C GLY A 41 4.23 -34.58 -20.80
N ASP A 42 4.49 -34.56 -22.12
CA ASP A 42 4.06 -35.61 -23.06
C ASP A 42 4.99 -36.85 -23.07
N GLU A 43 6.09 -36.88 -22.29
CA GLU A 43 7.05 -38.01 -22.28
C GLU A 43 7.25 -38.74 -20.95
N LEU A 44 6.56 -38.41 -19.86
CA LEU A 44 6.84 -39.00 -18.52
C LEU A 44 5.64 -39.63 -17.81
N LEU A 45 4.84 -40.42 -18.54
CA LEU A 45 3.84 -41.33 -17.96
C LEU A 45 4.36 -42.77 -17.93
N ALA A 46 5.24 -43.11 -16.98
CA ALA A 46 5.41 -44.48 -16.47
C ALA A 46 6.44 -44.57 -15.31
N VAL A 47 6.08 -44.16 -14.09
CA VAL A 47 6.57 -44.83 -12.86
C VAL A 47 5.46 -44.75 -11.80
N GLU A 48 4.54 -45.71 -11.85
CA GLU A 48 3.82 -46.14 -10.65
C GLU A 48 4.80 -46.88 -9.74
N GLY A 49 4.78 -46.57 -8.44
CA GLY A 49 5.72 -47.11 -7.46
C GLY A 49 5.31 -46.77 -6.05
N GLU A 50 4.23 -47.40 -5.62
CA GLU A 50 3.77 -47.54 -4.24
C GLU A 50 4.90 -48.02 -3.30
N THR A 51 5.31 -47.20 -2.33
CA THR A 51 5.89 -47.69 -1.07
C THR A 51 5.50 -46.78 0.10
N VAL A 52 4.60 -47.32 0.92
CA VAL A 52 4.28 -46.90 2.29
C VAL A 52 5.53 -46.94 3.17
N ALA A 53 5.80 -45.86 3.91
CA ALA A 53 6.41 -45.89 5.26
C ALA A 53 6.50 -44.48 5.88
N GLU A 54 5.52 -44.13 6.71
CA GLU A 54 5.78 -43.44 8.00
C GLU A 54 6.59 -44.42 8.89
N PRO A 55 7.45 -44.00 9.85
CA PRO A 55 7.08 -42.98 10.85
C PRO A 55 8.22 -42.14 11.49
N VAL A 56 7.76 -41.20 12.33
CA VAL A 56 8.38 -40.55 13.52
C VAL A 56 9.72 -39.77 13.45
N ALA A 57 9.54 -38.49 13.77
CA ALA A 57 10.14 -37.76 14.91
C ALA A 57 11.56 -37.19 14.85
N ALA A 58 11.62 -35.98 15.45
CA ALA A 58 12.75 -35.33 16.09
C ALA A 58 13.68 -34.43 15.25
N GLU A 59 13.44 -33.13 15.44
CA GLU A 59 14.40 -32.23 16.12
C GLU A 59 15.42 -31.43 15.27
N ALA A 60 15.17 -30.12 15.31
CA ALA A 60 16.12 -29.02 15.50
C ALA A 60 17.08 -28.58 14.37
N ALA A 61 17.31 -27.27 14.45
CA ALA A 61 18.43 -26.49 13.94
C ALA A 61 18.34 -25.99 12.48
N ALA A 62 17.74 -24.81 12.35
CA ALA A 62 18.31 -23.69 11.59
C ALA A 62 19.81 -23.51 11.97
N PRO A 63 20.70 -23.00 11.11
CA PRO A 63 20.57 -21.69 10.44
C PRO A 63 21.16 -21.76 8.99
N GLU A 64 21.36 -20.75 8.16
CA GLU A 64 21.56 -19.31 8.29
C GLU A 64 21.68 -18.74 6.85
N GLN A 65 21.20 -17.49 6.65
CA GLN A 65 21.80 -16.44 5.79
C GLN A 65 22.01 -16.73 4.28
N THR A 66 21.95 -15.83 3.30
CA THR A 66 22.25 -14.40 3.07
C THR A 66 21.95 -14.24 1.56
N SER A 67 21.84 -13.10 0.86
CA SER A 67 22.05 -11.68 1.06
C SER A 67 21.56 -11.02 -0.25
N GLU A 68 21.16 -9.75 -0.12
CA GLU A 68 21.23 -8.65 -1.11
C GLU A 68 20.98 -8.89 -2.60
N ALA A 69 20.08 -8.09 -3.19
CA ALA A 69 20.48 -6.86 -3.88
C ALA A 69 19.31 -6.22 -4.65
N GLN A 70 18.91 -5.02 -4.21
CA GLN A 70 18.50 -3.92 -5.10
C GLN A 70 19.70 -3.57 -6.03
N PRO A 71 19.60 -2.81 -7.16
CA PRO A 71 18.63 -1.75 -7.45
C PRO A 71 18.30 -1.56 -8.96
N ALA A 72 17.76 -0.37 -9.29
CA ALA A 72 17.77 0.32 -10.59
C ALA A 72 16.66 -0.05 -11.59
N GLU A 73 16.12 0.85 -12.41
CA GLU A 73 15.89 2.30 -12.42
C GLU A 73 15.23 2.56 -13.80
N ALA A 74 14.25 3.46 -13.86
CA ALA A 74 13.74 4.12 -15.08
C ALA A 74 13.06 3.20 -16.13
N VAL A 75 12.05 3.59 -16.91
CA VAL A 75 11.69 4.87 -17.53
C VAL A 75 10.17 4.81 -17.84
N ALA A 76 9.41 5.82 -17.43
CA ALA A 76 8.10 6.15 -18.04
C ALA A 76 8.33 6.84 -19.41
N PRO A 77 7.39 6.98 -20.39
CA PRO A 77 5.93 7.12 -20.21
C PRO A 77 5.03 6.57 -21.38
N ALA A 78 3.71 6.75 -21.26
CA ALA A 78 2.65 6.89 -22.30
C ALA A 78 1.37 6.16 -21.82
N ALA A 79 0.27 6.78 -21.38
CA ALA A 79 -0.59 7.82 -21.97
C ALA A 79 -1.34 7.39 -23.24
N VAL A 80 -2.56 6.87 -23.05
CA VAL A 80 -3.80 7.00 -23.87
C VAL A 80 -4.93 6.45 -22.97
N ALA A 81 -5.85 7.23 -22.38
CA ALA A 81 -6.92 8.04 -22.95
C ALA A 81 -7.94 7.22 -23.78
N ASP A 82 -9.07 6.87 -23.14
CA ASP A 82 -10.47 7.00 -23.62
C ASP A 82 -11.39 6.30 -22.59
N SER A 83 -12.35 6.90 -21.88
CA SER A 83 -13.32 7.98 -22.13
C SER A 83 -14.50 7.59 -23.04
N GLU A 84 -15.34 6.64 -22.63
CA GLU A 84 -16.69 6.54 -23.20
C GLU A 84 -17.77 6.87 -22.16
N SER A 85 -18.32 8.07 -22.36
CA SER A 85 -19.45 8.66 -21.66
C SER A 85 -20.77 8.09 -22.18
N THR A 86 -21.63 7.62 -21.29
CA THR A 86 -23.04 7.37 -21.58
C THR A 86 -23.87 8.63 -21.29
N LEU A 87 -24.26 9.27 -22.39
CA LEU A 87 -25.20 10.39 -22.51
C LEU A 87 -26.62 9.95 -22.09
N THR A 88 -27.21 10.62 -21.10
CA THR A 88 -28.67 10.65 -20.93
C THR A 88 -29.14 12.10 -20.94
N VAL A 89 -29.73 12.48 -22.07
CA VAL A 89 -30.39 13.74 -22.35
C VAL A 89 -31.78 13.73 -21.72
N ILE A 90 -32.06 14.64 -20.79
CA ILE A 90 -33.43 15.12 -20.51
C ILE A 90 -33.34 16.64 -20.36
N GLN A 91 -34.08 17.33 -21.23
CA GLN A 91 -34.10 18.78 -21.45
C GLN A 91 -34.96 19.55 -20.42
N PRO A 92 -34.84 20.90 -20.38
CA PRO A 92 -35.13 21.75 -19.24
C PRO A 92 -36.54 22.36 -19.24
N ALA A 93 -37.02 22.74 -18.07
CA ALA A 93 -38.05 23.77 -17.89
C ALA A 93 -37.57 24.76 -16.83
N GLU A 94 -37.43 26.00 -17.26
CA GLU A 94 -37.09 27.18 -16.46
C GLU A 94 -38.22 27.49 -15.47
N GLU A 95 -37.88 27.81 -14.22
CA GLU A 95 -38.49 28.98 -13.58
C GLU A 95 -37.51 29.59 -12.56
N ALA A 96 -37.29 30.88 -12.73
CA ALA A 96 -36.34 31.69 -12.00
C ALA A 96 -36.88 32.08 -10.62
N ALA A 97 -36.04 31.92 -9.59
CA ALA A 97 -36.10 32.77 -8.40
C ALA A 97 -34.67 33.04 -7.92
N LYS A 98 -34.29 34.32 -8.03
CA LYS A 98 -33.12 34.93 -7.40
C LYS A 98 -33.14 34.69 -5.89
N GLU A 99 -32.00 34.31 -5.31
CA GLU A 99 -31.54 34.82 -4.00
C GLU A 99 -30.07 34.40 -3.74
N GLU A 100 -29.23 35.44 -3.60
CA GLU A 100 -27.93 35.56 -2.89
C GLU A 100 -26.73 34.62 -3.18
N PRO A 101 -25.56 35.18 -3.55
CA PRO A 101 -24.32 34.41 -3.63
C PRO A 101 -23.75 34.23 -2.21
N LYS A 102 -23.96 33.05 -1.61
CA LYS A 102 -23.10 32.59 -0.51
C LYS A 102 -21.80 32.09 -1.13
N GLU A 103 -20.70 32.78 -0.80
CA GLU A 103 -19.33 32.40 -1.14
C GLU A 103 -19.07 30.93 -0.79
N GLU A 104 -18.89 30.09 -1.81
CA GLU A 104 -18.45 28.71 -1.64
C GLU A 104 -16.94 28.71 -1.32
N PRO A 105 -16.50 28.22 -0.14
CA PRO A 105 -15.08 27.98 0.08
C PRO A 105 -14.61 26.81 -0.80
N PRO A 106 -13.33 26.80 -1.20
CA PRO A 106 -12.78 25.83 -2.14
C PRO A 106 -12.99 24.38 -1.67
N LYS A 107 -13.10 23.44 -2.63
CA LYS A 107 -13.27 21.98 -2.48
C LYS A 107 -12.14 21.33 -1.66
N VAL A 108 -12.10 21.63 -0.38
CA VAL A 108 -11.36 20.88 0.62
C VAL A 108 -12.22 19.66 0.98
N LEU A 109 -11.62 18.46 1.07
CA LEU A 109 -12.33 17.24 1.48
C LEU A 109 -13.31 17.57 2.61
N THR A 110 -14.57 17.18 2.48
CA THR A 110 -15.58 17.54 3.47
C THR A 110 -15.15 16.99 4.84
N PRO A 111 -15.48 17.66 5.96
CA PRO A 111 -15.06 17.19 7.29
C PRO A 111 -15.49 15.74 7.57
N GLU A 112 -16.58 15.29 6.96
CA GLU A 112 -17.07 13.92 7.04
C GLU A 112 -16.21 12.93 6.28
N GLU A 113 -15.83 13.24 5.03
CA GLU A 113 -14.89 12.42 4.25
C GLU A 113 -13.56 12.25 4.98
N ARG A 114 -13.05 13.33 5.59
CA ARG A 114 -11.81 13.29 6.38
C ARG A 114 -11.92 12.35 7.57
N LYS A 115 -13.06 12.41 8.27
CA LYS A 115 -13.36 11.54 9.41
C LYS A 115 -13.40 10.08 8.98
N GLN A 116 -14.10 9.78 7.89
CA GLN A 116 -14.20 8.42 7.36
C GLN A 116 -12.82 7.86 6.97
N LEU A 117 -12.03 8.61 6.20
CA LEU A 117 -10.69 8.18 5.81
C LEU A 117 -9.78 7.91 7.02
N ALA A 118 -9.87 8.73 8.07
CA ALA A 118 -9.11 8.50 9.30
C ALA A 118 -9.61 7.29 10.10
N VAL A 119 -10.93 7.10 10.22
CA VAL A 119 -11.51 5.93 10.88
C VAL A 119 -11.05 4.65 10.18
N ASP A 120 -11.12 4.60 8.85
CA ASP A 120 -10.67 3.46 8.05
C ASP A 120 -9.17 3.17 8.25
N LEU A 121 -8.34 4.21 8.29
CA LEU A 121 -6.90 4.06 8.53
C LEU A 121 -6.61 3.54 9.94
N LEU A 122 -7.31 4.08 10.95
CA LEU A 122 -7.14 3.70 12.36
C LEU A 122 -7.61 2.28 12.61
N GLN A 123 -8.74 1.86 12.03
CA GLN A 123 -9.21 0.47 12.10
C GLN A 123 -8.18 -0.50 11.49
N LYS A 124 -7.60 -0.17 10.33
CA LYS A 124 -6.52 -0.96 9.72
C LYS A 124 -5.28 -1.02 10.61
N LYS A 125 -4.91 0.08 11.27
CA LYS A 125 -3.81 0.12 12.23
C LYS A 125 -4.06 -0.76 13.45
N VAL A 126 -5.28 -0.74 14.01
CA VAL A 126 -5.67 -1.63 15.12
C VAL A 126 -5.57 -3.08 14.69
N LEU A 127 -6.20 -3.46 13.58
CA LEU A 127 -6.17 -4.85 13.08
C LEU A 127 -4.74 -5.32 12.79
N ARG A 128 -3.89 -4.45 12.24
CA ARG A 128 -2.48 -4.76 12.03
C ARG A 128 -1.78 -4.95 13.37
N ALA A 129 -1.86 -3.97 14.26
CA ALA A 129 -1.17 -4.00 15.54
C ALA A 129 -1.56 -5.24 16.36
N GLU A 130 -2.84 -5.61 16.39
CA GLU A 130 -3.33 -6.84 17.04
C GLU A 130 -2.79 -8.10 16.37
N LYS A 131 -2.74 -8.15 15.03
CA LYS A 131 -2.17 -9.29 14.29
C LYS A 131 -0.67 -9.45 14.53
N PHE A 132 0.06 -8.36 14.74
CA PHE A 132 1.51 -8.38 14.95
C PHE A 132 1.92 -8.35 16.43
N GLY A 133 0.95 -8.30 17.36
CA GLY A 133 1.21 -8.27 18.80
C GLY A 133 1.77 -6.95 19.34
N ASP A 134 1.60 -5.84 18.61
CA ASP A 134 2.00 -4.50 19.06
C ASP A 134 0.86 -3.85 19.85
N GLU A 135 0.73 -4.24 21.12
CA GLU A 135 -0.34 -3.77 22.01
C GLU A 135 -0.29 -2.24 22.22
N ALA A 136 0.91 -1.67 22.30
CA ALA A 136 1.08 -0.23 22.48
C ALA A 136 0.54 0.56 21.28
N ALA A 137 0.84 0.11 20.05
CA ALA A 137 0.29 0.72 18.84
C ALA A 137 -1.23 0.51 18.72
N ALA A 138 -1.75 -0.65 19.11
CA ALA A 138 -3.18 -0.94 19.08
C ALA A 138 -3.95 0.00 20.02
N GLU A 139 -3.47 0.21 21.24
CA GLU A 139 -4.09 1.14 22.19
C GLU A 139 -4.04 2.60 21.72
N ALA A 140 -2.89 3.03 21.18
CA ALA A 140 -2.75 4.38 20.65
C ALA A 140 -3.77 4.64 19.52
N ALA A 141 -3.90 3.69 18.58
CA ALA A 141 -4.86 3.78 17.49
C ALA A 141 -6.32 3.74 17.99
N LYS A 142 -6.64 2.93 19.02
CA LYS A 142 -7.97 2.93 19.66
C LYS A 142 -8.30 4.28 20.30
N LYS A 143 -7.35 4.90 21.01
CA LYS A 143 -7.51 6.24 21.60
C LYS A 143 -7.77 7.29 20.52
N ASP A 144 -6.98 7.28 19.46
CA ASP A 144 -7.16 8.19 18.33
C ASP A 144 -8.52 7.98 17.64
N LEU A 145 -8.98 6.74 17.50
CA LEU A 145 -10.28 6.42 16.91
C LEU A 145 -11.41 7.08 17.71
N THR A 146 -11.41 6.94 19.04
CA THR A 146 -12.43 7.59 19.89
C THR A 146 -12.38 9.12 19.82
N ARG A 147 -11.19 9.71 19.63
CA ARG A 147 -11.03 11.16 19.45
C ARG A 147 -11.59 11.60 18.10
N VAL A 148 -11.28 10.89 17.03
CA VAL A 148 -11.75 11.18 15.68
C VAL A 148 -13.27 11.01 15.58
N GLU A 149 -13.85 10.03 16.28
CA GLU A 149 -15.30 9.87 16.36
C GLU A 149 -15.99 11.07 17.00
N LYS A 150 -15.43 11.59 18.10
CA LYS A 150 -16.00 12.72 18.85
C LYS A 150 -15.76 14.07 18.19
N PHE A 151 -14.55 14.30 17.69
CA PHE A 151 -14.09 15.63 17.28
C PHE A 151 -13.68 15.72 15.80
N GLY A 152 -13.54 14.60 15.10
CA GLY A 152 -13.01 14.58 13.73
C GLY A 152 -11.49 14.68 13.66
N VAL A 153 -10.98 15.04 12.48
CA VAL A 153 -9.54 15.11 12.19
C VAL A 153 -9.10 16.55 11.97
N GLU A 154 -8.25 17.03 12.87
CA GLU A 154 -7.66 18.37 12.80
C GLU A 154 -6.47 18.44 11.84
N LEU A 155 -6.42 19.45 10.98
CA LEU A 155 -5.37 19.64 9.95
C LEU A 155 -3.95 19.73 10.52
N GLY A 156 -3.77 20.10 11.80
CA GLY A 156 -2.44 20.16 12.42
C GLY A 156 -1.88 18.81 12.89
N THR A 157 -2.70 17.76 12.88
CA THR A 157 -2.36 16.48 13.53
C THR A 157 -1.49 15.58 12.65
N ALA A 158 -0.80 14.63 13.29
CA ALA A 158 -0.08 13.59 12.56
C ALA A 158 -1.03 12.76 11.68
N LEU A 159 -2.24 12.46 12.18
CA LEU A 159 -3.27 11.75 11.43
C LEU A 159 -3.63 12.47 10.13
N ALA A 160 -3.84 13.80 10.15
CA ALA A 160 -4.14 14.56 8.93
C ALA A 160 -3.04 14.46 7.87
N ARG A 161 -1.76 14.34 8.27
CA ARG A 161 -0.63 14.13 7.34
C ARG A 161 -0.61 12.72 6.77
N GLU A 162 -1.08 11.73 7.53
CA GLU A 162 -1.17 10.35 7.09
C GLU A 162 -2.31 10.15 6.08
N ILE A 163 -3.47 10.78 6.29
CA ILE A 163 -4.58 10.77 5.33
C ILE A 163 -4.38 11.71 4.13
N GLY A 164 -3.25 12.43 4.05
CA GLY A 164 -2.89 13.25 2.89
C GLY A 164 -3.62 14.59 2.81
N LEU A 165 -4.20 15.07 3.92
CA LEU A 165 -4.91 16.36 3.98
C LEU A 165 -3.98 17.56 4.11
N VAL A 166 -2.70 17.34 4.39
CA VAL A 166 -1.72 18.40 4.65
C VAL A 166 -0.52 18.19 3.76
N ASP A 167 -0.14 19.23 3.03
CA ASP A 167 1.07 19.22 2.23
C ASP A 167 2.29 18.85 3.10
N ARG A 168 2.93 17.73 2.77
CA ARG A 168 4.12 17.24 3.48
C ARG A 168 5.26 18.27 3.50
N GLY A 169 5.23 19.28 2.63
CA GLY A 169 6.18 20.39 2.57
C GLY A 169 6.06 21.43 3.69
N LEU A 170 4.92 21.53 4.40
CA LEU A 170 4.72 22.52 5.48
C LEU A 170 5.55 22.22 6.74
N ASN A 171 6.12 21.02 6.86
CA ASN A 171 6.90 20.58 8.02
C ASN A 171 8.43 20.58 7.81
N ASP A 172 8.91 20.76 6.57
CA ASP A 172 10.34 20.83 6.27
C ASP A 172 10.89 22.26 6.37
N SER A 173 10.04 23.27 6.12
CA SER A 173 10.43 24.68 6.18
C SER A 173 10.68 25.20 7.60
N LYS A 174 10.05 24.60 8.63
CA LYS A 174 10.22 25.00 10.04
C LYS A 174 11.46 24.40 10.73
N ARG A 175 12.18 23.46 10.11
CA ARG A 175 13.43 22.89 10.66
C ARG A 175 14.70 23.55 10.13
N LYS A 176 14.59 24.62 9.33
CA LYS A 176 15.72 25.39 8.77
C LYS A 176 16.00 26.73 9.47
N PHE A 177 15.30 27.06 10.55
CA PHE A 177 15.63 28.24 11.36
C PHE A 177 16.49 27.84 12.56
N ASN A 178 17.67 28.47 12.69
CA ASN A 178 18.65 28.36 13.79
C ASN A 178 19.65 27.19 13.81
N LYS A 179 20.53 27.11 12.81
CA LYS A 179 21.90 26.59 13.01
C LYS A 179 23.04 27.58 12.72
N ASN A 180 22.75 28.80 12.24
CA ASN A 180 23.79 29.76 11.85
C ASN A 180 24.10 30.84 12.91
N ASN A 181 23.88 30.55 14.20
CA ASN A 181 24.34 31.42 15.29
C ASN A 181 25.50 30.79 16.09
N LYS A 182 26.38 30.09 15.39
CA LYS A 182 27.66 29.62 15.94
C LYS A 182 28.77 30.54 15.47
N PHE A 183 29.28 31.33 16.43
CA PHE A 183 30.60 31.96 16.42
C PHE A 183 30.81 33.13 15.44
N LYS A 184 30.20 34.30 15.73
CA LYS A 184 30.93 35.56 15.54
C LYS A 184 32.03 35.65 16.59
N ILE A 185 33.11 34.96 16.25
CA ILE A 185 34.52 35.27 16.52
C ILE A 185 34.70 36.63 17.21
N PHE A 186 34.82 36.63 18.54
CA PHE A 186 35.39 37.73 19.31
C PHE A 186 36.93 37.66 19.18
N LYS A 187 37.46 37.80 17.96
CA LYS A 187 38.87 38.15 17.74
C LYS A 187 38.94 39.67 17.72
N GLY A 188 39.14 40.26 18.90
CA GLY A 188 39.12 41.71 19.08
C GLY A 188 39.90 42.17 20.30
N LYS A 189 41.20 41.87 20.30
CA LYS A 189 42.33 42.56 20.97
C LYS A 189 41.98 43.90 21.64
N ARG A 190 42.42 44.12 22.90
CA ARG A 190 42.90 45.38 23.55
C ARG A 190 42.77 45.23 25.09
N ARG A 191 43.69 45.58 26.00
CA ARG A 191 45.00 46.27 26.04
C ARG A 191 45.65 45.96 27.40
N HIS A 192 46.99 46.02 27.43
CA HIS A 192 47.91 46.36 28.53
C HIS A 192 47.59 45.89 29.95
#